data_AF-A9BAI2-F1
#
_entry.id   AF-A9BAI2-F1
#
_cell.length_a   1.000
_cell.length_b   1.000
_cell.length_c   1.000
_cell.angle_alpha   90.00
_cell.angle_beta   90.00
_cell.angle_gamma   90.00
#
_symmetry.space_group_name_H-M   'P 1'
#
loop_
_entity.id
_entity.type
_entity.pdbx_description
1 polymer ?
#
loop_
_entity_poly.entity_id
_entity_poly.type
_entity_poly.pdbx_seq_one_letter_code
_entity_poly.pdbx_strand_id
1 'polypeptide(L)'
;MIKKYDSTVSENELKDQSSNSFAITLFSTFTTVFIAELGDKTQVATLLLSAESGSPLIVFIGASLALVLSSLFGVLLGRYISKHIPPSLFSYLAGSLMTLIGLWLLIESLDSRFNIINFP
;
A
#
# COMPACT_ATOMS: atom_id res chain seq x y z
N MET A 1 -17.29 48.80 19.05
CA MET A 1 -17.76 47.56 19.72
C MET A 1 -17.98 46.40 18.74
N ILE A 2 -18.35 46.64 17.47
CA ILE A 2 -18.66 45.60 16.45
C ILE A 2 -17.40 44.95 15.82
N LYS A 3 -16.27 45.68 15.72
CA LYS A 3 -15.03 45.16 15.10
C LYS A 3 -14.36 44.00 15.87
N LYS A 4 -14.62 43.86 17.17
CA LYS A 4 -14.03 42.81 18.01
C LYS A 4 -14.72 41.45 17.82
N TYR A 5 -16.01 41.46 17.47
CA TYR A 5 -16.79 40.25 17.21
C TYR A 5 -16.35 39.55 15.91
N ASP A 6 -16.09 40.34 14.87
CA ASP A 6 -15.65 39.87 13.56
C ASP A 6 -14.23 39.24 13.58
N SER A 7 -13.31 39.82 14.36
CA SER A 7 -11.96 39.28 14.54
C SER A 7 -11.93 37.98 15.36
N THR A 8 -12.85 37.80 16.31
CA THR A 8 -12.94 36.56 17.12
C THR A 8 -13.55 35.38 16.37
N VAL A 9 -14.38 35.63 15.34
CA VAL A 9 -14.94 34.57 14.49
C VAL A 9 -13.91 34.12 13.45
N SER A 10 -13.18 35.06 12.82
CA SER A 10 -12.12 34.72 11.85
C SER A 10 -10.92 33.99 12.46
N GLU A 11 -10.56 34.25 13.72
CA GLU A 11 -9.49 33.50 14.41
C GLU A 11 -9.92 32.07 14.81
N ASN A 12 -11.20 31.84 15.12
CA ASN A 12 -11.69 30.51 15.48
C ASN A 12 -11.86 29.60 14.24
N GLU A 13 -12.35 30.13 13.11
CA GLU A 13 -12.51 29.37 11.85
C GLU A 13 -11.16 28.89 11.29
N LEU A 14 -10.12 29.73 11.34
CA LEU A 14 -8.77 29.35 10.87
C LEU A 14 -8.09 28.29 11.73
N LYS A 15 -8.38 28.27 13.04
CA LYS A 15 -7.78 27.31 13.98
C LYS A 15 -8.49 25.95 13.92
N ASP A 16 -9.80 25.95 13.71
CA ASP A 16 -10.61 24.73 13.58
C ASP A 16 -10.35 24.04 12.23
N GLN A 17 -10.26 24.82 11.14
CA GLN A 17 -10.02 24.26 9.81
C GLN A 17 -8.59 23.70 9.66
N SER A 18 -7.58 24.29 10.30
CA SER A 18 -6.20 23.77 10.22
C SER A 18 -6.01 22.47 11.02
N SER A 19 -6.59 22.38 12.22
CA SER A 19 -6.55 21.16 13.05
C SER A 19 -7.36 20.02 12.43
N ASN A 20 -8.54 20.33 11.89
CA ASN A 20 -9.37 19.35 11.20
C ASN A 20 -8.74 18.93 9.87
N SER A 21 -8.08 19.83 9.12
CA SER A 21 -7.45 19.45 7.84
C SER A 21 -6.33 18.43 8.00
N PHE A 22 -5.45 18.60 9.00
CA PHE A 22 -4.40 17.61 9.26
C PHE A 22 -5.00 16.27 9.72
N ALA A 23 -5.90 16.29 10.71
CA ALA A 23 -6.55 15.07 11.19
C ALA A 23 -7.32 14.34 10.07
N ILE A 24 -8.02 15.09 9.20
CA ILE A 24 -8.75 14.56 8.05
C ILE A 24 -7.78 13.98 7.01
N THR A 25 -6.68 14.66 6.67
CA THR A 25 -5.68 14.11 5.73
C THR A 25 -5.04 12.84 6.28
N LEU A 26 -4.69 12.81 7.55
CA LEU A 26 -4.09 11.64 8.20
C LEU A 26 -5.07 10.48 8.24
N PHE A 27 -6.31 10.73 8.66
CA PHE A 27 -7.35 9.70 8.72
C PHE A 27 -7.75 9.20 7.32
N SER A 28 -7.87 10.08 6.33
CA SER A 28 -8.17 9.73 4.95
C SER A 28 -7.05 8.90 4.33
N THR A 29 -5.80 9.36 4.43
CA THR A 29 -4.65 8.63 3.88
C THR A 29 -4.48 7.29 4.58
N PHE A 30 -4.59 7.26 5.91
CA PHE A 30 -4.53 6.02 6.68
C PHE A 30 -5.65 5.06 6.25
N THR A 31 -6.90 5.50 6.19
CA THR A 31 -8.03 4.63 5.84
C THR A 31 -7.91 4.11 4.42
N THR A 32 -7.54 4.97 3.46
CA THR A 32 -7.35 4.56 2.06
C THR A 32 -6.22 3.53 1.92
N VAL A 33 -5.05 3.79 2.52
CA VAL A 33 -3.91 2.87 2.45
C VAL A 33 -4.20 1.60 3.24
N PHE A 34 -4.81 1.71 4.42
CA PHE A 34 -5.19 0.57 5.25
C PHE A 34 -6.16 -0.35 4.52
N ILE A 35 -7.21 0.16 3.88
CA ILE A 35 -8.13 -0.67 3.09
C ILE A 35 -7.42 -1.26 1.87
N ALA A 36 -6.53 -0.52 1.21
CA ALA A 36 -5.77 -1.02 0.06
C ALA A 36 -4.80 -2.16 0.43
N GLU A 37 -4.23 -2.12 1.63
CA GLU A 37 -3.22 -3.06 2.13
C GLU A 37 -3.81 -4.15 3.07
N LEU A 38 -5.06 -4.00 3.52
CA LEU A 38 -5.70 -4.94 4.42
C LEU A 38 -5.91 -6.29 3.72
N GLY A 39 -5.32 -7.34 4.29
CA GLY A 39 -5.41 -8.67 3.70
C GLY A 39 -4.48 -8.87 2.51
N ASP A 40 -3.43 -8.05 2.37
CA ASP A 40 -2.36 -8.36 1.44
C ASP A 40 -1.81 -9.77 1.72
N LYS A 41 -1.38 -10.44 0.65
CA LYS A 41 -0.86 -11.80 0.68
C LYS A 41 0.28 -11.95 1.68
N THR A 42 1.06 -10.88 1.89
CA THR A 42 2.14 -10.85 2.89
C THR A 42 1.61 -10.98 4.32
N GLN A 43 0.45 -10.40 4.65
CA GLN A 43 -0.16 -10.50 5.98
C GLN A 43 -0.64 -11.92 6.27
N VAL A 44 -1.30 -12.56 5.29
CA VAL A 44 -1.74 -13.95 5.41
C VAL A 44 -0.56 -14.90 5.51
N ALA A 45 0.48 -14.71 4.68
CA ALA A 45 1.70 -15.51 4.74
C ALA A 45 2.41 -15.39 6.09
N THR A 46 2.51 -14.18 6.64
CA THR A 46 3.13 -13.95 7.96
C THR A 46 2.31 -14.57 9.09
N LEU A 47 0.96 -14.48 9.02
CA LEU A 47 0.07 -15.13 9.97
C LEU A 47 0.20 -16.66 9.95
N LEU A 48 0.21 -17.27 8.76
CA LEU A 48 0.39 -18.71 8.61
C LEU A 48 1.76 -19.16 9.12
N LEU A 49 2.82 -18.45 8.75
CA LEU A 49 4.17 -18.76 9.22
C LEU A 49 4.30 -18.61 10.74
N SER A 50 3.64 -17.61 11.32
CA SER A 50 3.58 -17.39 12.78
C SER A 50 2.77 -18.48 13.49
N ALA A 51 1.70 -18.97 12.87
CA ALA A 51 0.90 -20.07 13.40
C ALA A 51 1.66 -21.41 13.34
N GLU A 52 2.45 -21.63 12.29
CA GLU A 52 3.22 -22.86 12.09
C GLU A 52 4.49 -22.92 12.96
N SER A 53 5.21 -21.80 13.12
CA SER A 53 6.50 -21.79 13.83
C SER A 53 6.38 -21.90 15.35
N GLY A 54 5.18 -21.72 15.92
CA GLY A 54 4.96 -21.72 17.38
C GLY A 54 5.65 -20.58 18.15
N SER A 55 6.45 -19.74 17.47
CA SER A 55 7.21 -18.62 18.03
C SER A 55 6.98 -17.35 17.19
N PRO A 56 5.97 -16.53 17.54
CA PRO A 56 5.59 -15.34 16.76
C PRO A 56 6.72 -14.29 16.68
N LEU A 57 7.59 -14.22 17.69
CA LEU A 57 8.71 -13.26 17.71
C LEU A 57 9.76 -13.56 16.65
N ILE A 58 10.06 -14.83 16.40
CA ILE A 58 11.07 -15.22 15.39
C ILE A 58 10.54 -14.90 13.99
N VAL A 59 9.26 -15.17 13.74
CA VAL A 59 8.59 -14.85 12.48
C VAL A 59 8.52 -13.35 12.25
N PHE A 60 8.21 -12.57 13.29
CA PHE A 60 8.22 -11.12 13.20
C PHE A 60 9.59 -10.57 12.79
N ILE A 61 10.67 -11.03 13.44
CA ILE A 61 12.02 -10.58 13.11
C ILE A 61 12.44 -11.04 11.71
N GLY A 62 12.15 -12.28 11.34
CA GLY A 62 12.44 -12.82 10.02
C GLY A 62 11.72 -12.08 8.90
N ALA A 63 10.41 -11.86 9.05
CA ALA A 63 9.60 -11.11 8.09
C ALA A 63 10.03 -9.64 8.00
N SER A 64 10.32 -9.00 9.15
CA SER A 64 10.84 -7.62 9.17
C SER A 64 12.17 -7.50 8.46
N LEU A 65 13.10 -8.43 8.71
CA LEU A 65 14.41 -8.45 8.04
C LEU A 65 14.25 -8.68 6.53
N ALA A 66 13.41 -9.63 6.13
CA ALA A 66 13.11 -9.91 4.73
C ALA A 66 12.53 -8.68 4.02
N LEU A 67 11.60 -7.97 4.67
CA LEU A 67 11.02 -6.74 4.15
C LEU A 67 12.07 -5.65 3.96
N VAL A 68 12.89 -5.39 4.99
CA VAL A 68 13.97 -4.39 4.92
C VAL A 68 14.95 -4.70 3.80
N LEU A 69 15.39 -5.96 3.68
CA LEU A 69 16.29 -6.38 2.62
C LEU A 69 15.65 -6.23 1.24
N SER A 70 14.40 -6.68 1.09
CA SER A 70 13.65 -6.55 -0.16
C SER A 70 13.51 -5.08 -0.59
N SER A 71 13.11 -4.20 0.34
CA SER A 71 13.04 -2.76 0.07
C SER A 71 14.39 -2.16 -0.26
N LEU A 72 15.47 -2.56 0.42
CA LEU A 72 16.82 -2.08 0.13
C LEU A 72 17.26 -2.45 -1.28
N PHE A 73 17.05 -3.72 -1.68
CA PHE A 73 17.30 -4.17 -3.05
C PHE A 73 16.46 -3.41 -4.07
N GLY A 74 15.16 -3.22 -3.79
CA GLY A 74 14.25 -2.46 -4.64
C GLY A 74 14.70 -1.01 -4.85
N VAL A 75 15.14 -0.33 -3.78
CA VAL A 75 15.64 1.05 -3.86
C VAL A 75 16.99 1.13 -4.59
N LEU A 76 17.90 0.18 -4.37
CA LEU A 76 19.19 0.14 -5.07
C LEU A 76 18.99 -0.06 -6.58
N LEU A 77 18.18 -1.05 -6.98
CA LEU A 77 17.83 -1.28 -8.38
C LEU A 77 17.07 -0.08 -8.96
N GLY A 78 16.05 0.42 -8.26
CA GLY A 78 15.25 1.56 -8.68
C GLY A 78 16.10 2.80 -8.91
N ARG A 79 17.06 3.08 -8.03
CA ARG A 79 18.00 4.20 -8.16
C ARG A 79 18.95 4.04 -9.34
N TYR A 80 19.41 2.81 -9.61
CA TYR A 80 20.24 2.52 -10.77
C TYR A 80 19.49 2.72 -12.10
N ILE A 81 18.25 2.22 -12.16
CA ILE A 81 17.37 2.31 -13.33
C ILE A 81 16.92 3.76 -13.55
N SER A 82 16.56 4.49 -12.49
CA SER A 82 16.11 5.89 -12.55
C SER A 82 17.19 6.84 -13.07
N LYS A 83 18.46 6.46 -13.04
CA LYS A 83 19.55 7.26 -13.64
C LYS A 83 19.56 7.18 -15.17
N HIS A 84 19.00 6.12 -15.75
CA HIS A 84 19.02 5.87 -17.19
C HIS A 84 17.65 6.04 -17.87
N ILE A 85 16.56 6.06 -17.10
CA ILE A 85 15.20 6.03 -17.63
C ILE A 85 14.41 7.28 -17.18
N PRO A 86 13.73 8.00 -18.10
CA PRO A 86 12.88 9.11 -17.75
C PRO A 86 11.68 8.66 -16.88
N PRO A 87 11.24 9.48 -15.91
CA PRO A 87 10.22 9.09 -14.92
C PRO A 87 8.86 8.75 -15.54
N SER A 88 8.54 9.31 -16.71
CA SER A 88 7.31 8.98 -17.46
C SER A 88 7.28 7.53 -17.92
N LEU A 89 8.42 6.98 -18.38
CA LEU A 89 8.49 5.61 -18.85
C LEU A 89 8.33 4.61 -17.70
N PHE A 90 8.80 4.96 -16.49
CA PHE A 90 8.64 4.13 -15.29
C PHE A 90 7.16 3.94 -14.92
N SER A 91 6.36 5.01 -15.01
CA SER A 91 4.92 4.95 -14.75
C SER A 91 4.17 4.09 -15.78
N TYR A 92 4.50 4.23 -17.06
CA TYR A 92 3.90 3.39 -18.10
C TYR A 92 4.31 1.92 -17.95
N LEU A 93 5.57 1.66 -17.61
CA LEU A 93 6.09 0.31 -17.43
C LEU A 93 5.42 -0.38 -16.23
N ALA A 94 5.31 0.31 -15.09
CA ALA A 94 4.66 -0.22 -13.90
C ALA A 94 3.16 -0.51 -14.16
N GLY A 95 2.43 0.42 -14.78
CA GLY A 95 1.02 0.23 -15.11
C GLY A 95 0.79 -0.89 -16.13
N SER A 96 1.65 -0.98 -17.14
CA SER A 96 1.59 -2.06 -18.14
C SER A 96 1.88 -3.41 -17.51
N LEU A 97 2.93 -3.53 -16.69
CA LEU A 97 3.29 -4.76 -16.00
C LEU A 97 2.17 -5.21 -15.04
N MET A 98 1.60 -4.28 -14.29
CA MET A 98 0.46 -4.53 -13.39
C MET A 98 -0.76 -5.06 -14.18
N THR A 99 -1.07 -4.45 -15.32
CA THR A 99 -2.18 -4.87 -16.18
C THR A 99 -1.94 -6.27 -16.76
N LEU A 100 -0.72 -6.55 -17.23
CA LEU A 100 -0.34 -7.85 -17.78
C LEU A 100 -0.41 -8.96 -16.73
N ILE A 101 0.15 -8.72 -15.54
CA ILE A 101 0.09 -9.69 -14.44
C ILE A 101 -1.36 -9.90 -13.99
N GLY A 102 -2.15 -8.84 -13.88
CA GLY A 102 -3.57 -8.94 -13.55
C GLY A 102 -4.36 -9.75 -14.57
N LEU A 103 -4.14 -9.51 -15.86
CA LEU A 103 -4.80 -10.26 -16.94
C LEU A 103 -4.35 -11.71 -16.96
N TRP A 104 -3.06 -11.98 -16.76
CA TRP A 104 -2.52 -13.33 -16.67
C TRP A 104 -3.17 -14.10 -15.51
N LEU A 105 -3.19 -13.52 -14.30
CA LEU A 105 -3.83 -14.13 -13.14
C LEU A 105 -5.33 -14.38 -13.36
N LEU A 106 -6.01 -13.49 -14.10
CA LEU A 106 -7.40 -13.67 -14.46
C LEU A 106 -7.57 -14.88 -15.39
N ILE A 107 -6.78 -14.97 -16.46
CA ILE A 107 -6.82 -16.10 -17.40
C ILE A 107 -6.47 -17.41 -16.70
N GLU A 108 -5.41 -17.44 -15.89
CA GLU A 108 -5.01 -18.63 -15.12
C GLU A 108 -6.09 -19.05 -14.12
N SER A 109 -6.73 -18.10 -13.45
CA SER A 109 -7.84 -18.37 -12.54
C SER A 109 -9.05 -18.95 -13.29
N LEU A 110 -9.38 -18.42 -14.47
CA LEU A 110 -10.46 -18.95 -15.30
C LEU A 110 -10.14 -20.34 -15.85
N ASP A 111 -8.95 -20.53 -16.43
CA ASP A 111 -8.50 -21.82 -16.97
C ASP A 111 -8.47 -22.88 -15.87
N SER A 112 -7.93 -22.55 -14.69
CA SER A 112 -7.97 -23.43 -13.51
C SER A 112 -9.41 -23.78 -13.10
N ARG A 113 -10.35 -22.84 -13.18
CA ARG A 113 -11.78 -23.10 -12.86
C ARG A 113 -12.44 -23.99 -13.91
N PHE A 114 -12.15 -23.82 -15.19
CA PHE A 114 -12.69 -24.67 -16.25
C PHE A 114 -12.06 -26.06 -16.27
N ASN A 115 -10.76 -26.17 -15.99
CA ASN A 115 -10.04 -27.44 -15.89
C ASN A 115 -10.48 -28.27 -14.67
N ILE A 116 -10.87 -27.62 -13.56
CA ILE A 116 -11.47 -28.30 -12.39
C ILE A 116 -12.91 -28.79 -12.66
N ILE A 117 -13.66 -28.15 -13.56
CA ILE A 117 -15.03 -28.57 -13.93
C ILE A 117 -15.02 -29.72 -14.96
N ASN A 118 -13.88 -29.98 -15.60
CA ASN A 118 -13.74 -30.96 -16.69
C ASN A 118 -12.92 -32.20 -16.27
N PHE A 119 -13.19 -32.73 -15.07
CA PHE A 119 -12.85 -34.12 -14.73
C PHE A 119 -13.98 -35.05 -15.23
N PRO A 120 -13.69 -36.26 -15.77
CA PRO A 120 -14.71 -37.27 -16.02
C PRO A 120 -15.41 -37.72 -14.72
#